data_AF-A0A975N7D2-F1
#
_entry.id   AF-A0A975N7D2-F1
#
_cell.length_a   1.000
_cell.length_b   1.000
_cell.length_c   1.000
_cell.angle_alpha   90.00
_cell.angle_beta   90.00
_cell.angle_gamma   90.00
#
_symmetry.space_group_name_H-M   'P 1'
#
loop_
_entity.id
_entity.type
_entity.pdbx_description
1 polymer ?
#
loop_
_entity_poly.entity_id
_entity_poly.type
_entity_poly.pdbx_seq_one_letter_code
_entity_poly.pdbx_strand_id
1 'polypeptide(L)'
;MLGLHLRESAHAELLGLGFERTAEPKSRKNRMHFDITSPDPVAEQYRVETLGGRRLQDYADGGFLVMADPEDNEFRIIPDKEFTGQDWSLDQPTE
;
A
#
# COMPACT_ATOMS: atom_id res chain seq x y z
N MET A 1 -21.94 -5.97 6.95
CA MET A 1 -21.34 -7.32 7.13
C MET A 1 -21.40 -8.04 5.80
N LEU A 2 -20.30 -8.06 5.05
CA LEU A 2 -20.18 -8.78 3.77
C LEU A 2 -18.73 -9.24 3.59
N GLY A 3 -18.58 -10.46 3.09
CA GLY A 3 -17.36 -11.25 3.11
C GLY A 3 -16.47 -11.06 1.90
N LEU A 4 -15.18 -11.26 2.13
CA LEU A 4 -14.13 -11.42 1.13
C LEU A 4 -14.52 -12.54 0.15
N HIS A 5 -14.70 -12.19 -1.12
CA HIS A 5 -14.89 -13.17 -2.19
C HIS A 5 -13.53 -13.48 -2.83
N LEU A 6 -13.02 -14.68 -2.58
CA LEU A 6 -11.95 -15.25 -3.37
C LEU A 6 -12.58 -15.83 -4.65
N ARG A 7 -12.24 -15.28 -5.81
CA ARG A 7 -12.58 -15.90 -7.11
C ARG A 7 -11.39 -16.72 -7.59
N GLU A 8 -11.64 -17.95 -8.00
CA GLU A 8 -10.67 -18.76 -8.74
C GLU A 8 -10.34 -18.05 -10.06
N SER A 9 -9.06 -17.71 -10.23
CA SER A 9 -8.52 -17.29 -11.51
C SER A 9 -8.12 -18.54 -12.28
N ALA A 10 -8.38 -18.59 -13.59
CA ALA A 10 -7.94 -19.67 -14.48
C ALA A 10 -6.40 -19.74 -14.66
N HIS A 11 -5.66 -18.94 -13.89
CA HIS A 11 -4.21 -18.98 -13.74
C HIS A 11 -3.89 -19.17 -12.26
N ALA A 12 -4.05 -20.41 -11.78
CA ALA A 12 -3.84 -20.81 -10.38
C ALA A 12 -2.39 -20.65 -9.87
N GLU A 13 -1.52 -19.95 -10.61
CA GLU A 13 -0.11 -19.71 -10.25
C GLU A 13 0.21 -18.23 -9.97
N LEU A 14 -0.76 -17.31 -10.11
CA LEU A 14 -0.54 -15.88 -9.86
C LEU A 14 -1.40 -15.35 -8.71
N LEU A 15 -0.76 -14.67 -7.76
CA LEU A 15 -1.46 -13.91 -6.73
C LEU A 15 -2.12 -12.69 -7.37
N GLY A 16 -3.44 -12.57 -7.23
CA GLY A 16 -4.22 -11.43 -7.73
C GLY A 16 -4.58 -10.44 -6.63
N LEU A 17 -4.54 -9.15 -6.94
CA LEU A 17 -5.09 -8.07 -6.13
C LEU A 17 -6.31 -7.47 -6.85
N GLY A 18 -7.42 -7.31 -6.15
CA GLY A 18 -8.65 -6.72 -6.67
C GLY A 18 -9.11 -5.54 -5.83
N PHE A 19 -9.72 -4.55 -6.48
CA PHE A 19 -10.34 -3.39 -5.85
C PHE A 19 -11.86 -3.52 -6.00
N GLU A 20 -12.57 -3.48 -4.88
CA GLU A 20 -14.03 -3.60 -4.84
C GLU A 20 -14.61 -2.30 -4.29
N ARG A 21 -15.57 -1.73 -5.02
CA ARG A 21 -16.20 -0.48 -4.61
C ARG A 21 -17.26 -0.76 -3.55
N THR A 22 -17.10 -0.18 -2.37
CA THR A 22 -18.08 -0.30 -1.27
C THR A 22 -18.86 1.00 -1.09
N ALA A 23 -20.05 0.91 -0.46
CA ALA A 23 -20.86 2.09 -0.13
C ALA A 23 -20.49 2.71 1.22
N GLU A 24 -19.75 1.98 2.05
CA GLU A 24 -19.37 2.37 3.41
C GLU A 24 -17.98 3.01 3.38
N PRO A 25 -17.78 4.21 3.97
CA PRO A 25 -16.46 4.80 4.10
C PRO A 25 -15.51 3.91 4.92
N LYS A 26 -14.20 4.00 4.64
CA LYS A 26 -13.17 3.33 5.42
C LYS A 26 -13.26 3.76 6.89
N SER A 27 -13.34 2.78 7.81
CA SER A 27 -13.53 3.04 9.25
C SER A 27 -12.30 2.79 10.11
N ARG A 28 -11.28 2.11 9.58
CA ARG A 28 -10.03 1.77 10.27
C ARG A 28 -8.88 1.67 9.28
N LYS A 29 -7.64 1.79 9.78
CA LYS A 29 -6.41 1.53 9.01
C LYS A 29 -6.42 0.14 8.37
N ASN A 30 -5.83 0.01 7.18
CA ASN A 30 -5.64 -1.29 6.54
C ASN A 30 -4.63 -2.11 7.37
N ARG A 31 -4.94 -3.39 7.61
CA ARG A 31 -4.03 -4.32 8.31
C ARG A 31 -2.95 -4.93 7.40
N MET A 32 -3.11 -4.73 6.10
CA MET A 32 -2.16 -5.14 5.08
C MET A 32 -1.33 -3.92 4.68
N HIS A 33 -0.02 -4.10 4.57
CA HIS A 33 0.86 -3.11 3.96
C HIS A 33 1.11 -3.53 2.52
N PHE A 34 0.83 -2.62 1.60
CA PHE A 34 1.06 -2.81 0.17
C PHE A 34 2.22 -1.92 -0.26
N ASP A 35 3.30 -2.54 -0.71
CA ASP A 35 4.54 -1.84 -1.05
C ASP A 35 4.75 -1.86 -2.55
N ILE A 36 5.00 -0.69 -3.13
CA ILE A 36 5.32 -0.47 -4.54
C ILE A 36 6.79 -0.05 -4.58
N THR A 37 7.62 -0.80 -5.30
CA THR A 37 9.02 -0.46 -5.52
C THR A 37 9.13 0.59 -6.64
N SER A 38 9.98 1.59 -6.45
CA SER A 38 10.33 2.56 -7.49
C SER A 38 11.82 2.93 -7.42
N PRO A 39 12.51 3.05 -8.56
CA PRO A 39 13.86 3.60 -8.60
C PRO A 39 13.90 5.09 -8.26
N ASP A 40 12.75 5.79 -8.36
CA ASP A 40 12.58 7.20 -8.00
C ASP A 40 11.29 7.38 -7.18
N PRO A 41 11.37 7.26 -5.84
CA PRO A 41 10.21 7.45 -4.97
C PRO A 41 9.60 8.85 -5.05
N VAL A 42 10.39 9.88 -5.35
CA VAL A 42 9.92 11.26 -5.41
C VAL A 42 9.09 11.48 -6.67
N ALA A 43 9.57 11.01 -7.83
CA ALA A 43 8.79 11.03 -9.07
C ALA A 43 7.50 10.22 -8.93
N GLU A 44 7.55 9.07 -8.26
CA GLU A 44 6.38 8.22 -8.05
C GLU A 44 5.38 8.88 -7.09
N GLN A 45 5.84 9.57 -6.05
CA GLN A 45 4.97 10.40 -5.21
C GLN A 45 4.22 11.45 -6.05
N TYR A 46 4.93 12.21 -6.89
CA TYR A 46 4.28 13.20 -7.76
C TYR A 46 3.25 12.59 -8.70
N ARG A 47 3.52 11.38 -9.21
CA ARG A 47 2.58 10.64 -10.06
C ARG A 47 1.32 10.27 -9.29
N VAL A 48 1.46 9.76 -8.07
CA VAL A 48 0.32 9.44 -7.19
C VAL A 48 -0.52 10.69 -6.90
N GLU A 49 0.12 11.81 -6.55
CA GLU A 49 -0.56 13.08 -6.27
C GLU A 49 -1.31 13.61 -7.51
N THR A 50 -0.72 13.48 -8.70
CA THR A 50 -1.37 13.86 -9.97
C THR A 50 -2.62 13.01 -10.26
N LEU A 51 -2.66 11.77 -9.77
CA LEU A 51 -3.80 10.86 -9.89
C LEU A 51 -4.86 11.04 -8.79
N GLY A 52 -4.69 12.03 -7.91
CA GLY A 52 -5.63 12.33 -6.81
C GLY A 52 -5.30 11.63 -5.49
N GLY A 53 -4.19 10.90 -5.42
CA GLY A 53 -3.67 10.40 -4.16
C GLY A 53 -3.00 11.51 -3.33
N ARG A 54 -2.55 11.18 -2.12
CA ARG A 54 -1.89 12.13 -1.23
C ARG A 54 -0.81 11.49 -0.36
N ARG A 55 0.15 12.31 0.05
CA ARG A 55 1.16 11.95 1.04
C ARG A 55 0.55 11.86 2.45
N LEU A 56 0.83 10.79 3.18
CA LEU A 56 0.54 10.70 4.61
C LEU A 56 1.82 10.99 5.42
N GLN A 57 1.88 12.17 6.05
CA GLN A 57 3.08 12.63 6.75
C GLN A 57 3.28 11.96 8.13
N ASP A 58 2.19 11.61 8.80
CA ASP A 58 2.21 11.04 10.16
C ASP A 58 2.76 9.61 10.26
N TYR A 59 3.08 8.99 9.12
CA TYR A 59 3.53 7.59 9.02
C TYR A 59 4.94 7.46 8.43
N ALA A 60 5.70 8.56 8.35
CA ALA A 60 7.00 8.61 7.70
C ALA A 60 8.16 8.34 8.68
N ASP A 61 8.24 7.11 9.20
CA ASP A 61 9.43 6.61 9.89
C ASP A 61 9.98 5.41 9.12
N GLY A 62 11.23 5.51 8.66
CA GLY A 62 11.85 4.52 7.76
C GLY A 62 11.85 4.99 6.31
N GLY A 63 12.91 4.68 5.56
CA GLY A 63 13.22 5.23 4.23
C GLY A 63 12.29 4.82 3.10
N PHE A 64 10.98 5.03 3.29
CA PHE A 64 9.89 4.79 2.38
C PHE A 64 8.87 5.92 2.47
N LEU A 65 7.96 5.90 1.51
CA LEU A 65 6.94 6.91 1.35
C LEU A 65 5.53 6.33 1.55
N VAL A 66 4.85 6.64 2.66
CA VAL A 66 3.42 6.30 2.85
C VAL A 66 2.49 7.24 2.07
N MET A 67 1.63 6.66 1.25
CA MET A 67 0.66 7.32 0.39
C MET A 67 -0.76 6.81 0.67
N ALA A 68 -1.76 7.62 0.32
CA ALA A 68 -3.15 7.20 0.24
C ALA A 68 -3.72 7.48 -1.14
N ASP A 69 -4.54 6.57 -1.66
CA ASP A 69 -5.35 6.80 -2.86
C ASP A 69 -6.60 7.67 -2.55
N PRO A 70 -7.43 8.01 -3.55
CA PRO A 70 -8.65 8.79 -3.34
C PRO A 70 -9.70 8.13 -2.43
N GLU A 71 -9.62 6.82 -2.20
CA GLU A 71 -10.53 6.04 -1.34
C GLU A 71 -9.94 5.76 0.05
N ASP A 72 -8.85 6.45 0.40
CA ASP A 72 -8.10 6.32 1.66
C ASP A 72 -7.38 4.97 1.85
N ASN A 73 -7.14 4.19 0.78
CA ASN A 73 -6.30 2.99 0.87
C ASN A 73 -4.83 3.39 1.03
N GLU A 74 -4.18 2.87 2.08
CA GLU A 74 -2.76 3.15 2.34
C GLU A 74 -1.85 2.19 1.59
N PHE A 75 -0.77 2.72 1.03
CA PHE A 75 0.32 1.94 0.44
C PHE A 75 1.67 2.69 0.62
N ARG A 76 2.77 2.00 0.33
CA ARG A 76 4.12 2.56 0.42
C ARG A 76 4.77 2.61 -0.95
N ILE A 77 5.53 3.66 -1.19
CA ILE A 77 6.54 3.68 -2.24
C ILE A 77 7.88 3.45 -1.55
N ILE A 78 8.54 2.35 -1.88
CA ILE A 78 9.86 2.03 -1.36
C ILE A 78 10.89 2.20 -2.48
N PRO A 79 12.12 2.67 -2.19
CA PRO A 79 13.19 2.63 -3.16
C PRO A 79 13.38 1.20 -3.68
N ASP A 80 13.80 1.04 -4.93
CA ASP A 80 14.26 -0.25 -5.43
C ASP A 80 15.40 -0.76 -4.55
N LYS A 81 15.07 -1.74 -3.71
CA LYS A 81 16.01 -2.50 -2.90
C LYS A 81 15.72 -3.96 -3.21
N GLU A 82 16.77 -4.78 -3.27
CA GLU A 82 16.54 -6.22 -3.16
C GLU A 82 15.80 -6.48 -1.84
N PHE A 83 14.61 -7.07 -1.93
CA PHE A 83 13.86 -7.48 -0.74
C PHE A 83 14.63 -8.61 -0.05
N THR A 84 15.38 -8.30 1.01
CA THR A 84 16.22 -9.28 1.73
C THR A 84 15.46 -10.03 2.84
N GLY A 85 14.14 -9.80 2.99
CA GLY A 85 13.31 -10.44 4.01
C GLY A 85 13.55 -9.94 5.45
N GLN A 86 14.53 -9.07 5.69
CA GLN A 86 14.82 -8.46 7.00
C GLN A 86 14.21 -7.06 7.19
N ASP A 87 13.57 -6.49 6.16
CA ASP A 87 12.99 -5.14 6.21
C ASP A 87 11.83 -4.98 7.22
N TRP A 88 11.19 -6.08 7.65
CA TRP A 88 10.09 -6.09 8.61
C TRP A 88 10.48 -5.73 10.05
N SER A 89 11.77 -5.62 10.35
CA SER A 89 12.26 -5.25 11.69
C SER A 89 12.18 -3.75 12.01
N LEU A 90 11.91 -2.88 11.02
CA LEU A 90 11.86 -1.43 11.23
C LEU A 90 10.45 -0.89 11.58
N ASP A 91 9.43 -1.75 11.52
CA ASP A 91 8.02 -1.39 11.66
C ASP A 91 7.44 -1.74 13.04
N GLN A 92 8.29 -2.08 14.02
CA GLN A 92 7.86 -2.40 15.38
C GLN A 92 7.41 -1.10 16.08
N PRO A 93 6.19 -1.03 16.63
CA PRO A 93 5.80 0.12 17.43
C PRO A 93 6.70 0.18 18.67
N THR A 94 7.40 1.30 18.87
CA THR A 94 7.96 1.64 20.19
C THR A 94 6.81 1.81 21.18
N GLU A 95 6.90 1.10 22.31
CA GLU A 95 5.97 1.16 23.45
C GLU A 95 5.62 2.57 23.91
#